data_AF-A0A1Y2CZR4-F1
#
_entry.id   AF-A0A1Y2CZR4-F1
#
_cell.length_a   1.000
_cell.length_b   1.000
_cell.length_c   1.000
_cell.angle_alpha   90.00
_cell.angle_beta   90.00
_cell.angle_gamma   90.00
#
_symmetry.space_group_name_H-M   'P 1'
#
loop_
_entity.id
_entity.type
_entity.pdbx_description
1 polymer ?
#
loop_
_entity_poly.entity_id
_entity_poly.type
_entity_poly.pdbx_seq_one_letter_code
_entity_poly.pdbx_strand_id
1 'polypeptide(L)'
;MQVFFFAAVLAATVQAQISATGCSNLRSVFTSFGFTTADTAAVNAAFTGCGCSFSVTATGSASAGATCYQPTDPTVPWSVQSISVSAPPTTLSSFPPVLLSTPSNAVGFEWLQRLSFTNNAISGNILLQAEELPTRTSAFDISNNPNLAQWPALNSQGTVPNLSFTTITMNGDSQLCCPVQAGISCVPSTLPACSASGAKIASTTGIAAPRATATTAGVVQPAQTQPVDSSSGAATSTVGVYVKPTLIPYVSPINAPGTIFVLFLAALMFGGGLLMGVYFYIVRRNQKPVQLKDDDVELEADNDGFNTVRA
;
A
#
# COMPACT_ATOMS: atom_id res chain seq x y z
N MET A 1 12.29 52.17 -33.61
CA MET A 1 12.22 51.43 -32.34
C MET A 1 10.99 50.53 -32.39
N GLN A 2 11.17 49.27 -32.79
CA GLN A 2 10.10 48.28 -32.88
C GLN A 2 10.43 47.20 -31.85
N VAL A 3 9.60 47.12 -30.81
CA VAL A 3 9.74 46.13 -29.74
C VAL A 3 9.13 44.83 -30.26
N PHE A 4 9.98 43.87 -30.64
CA PHE A 4 9.52 42.52 -30.95
C PHE A 4 9.32 41.75 -29.64
N PHE A 5 8.06 41.48 -29.30
CA PHE A 5 7.70 40.48 -28.30
C PHE A 5 7.98 39.10 -28.90
N PHE A 6 9.08 38.46 -28.49
CA PHE A 6 9.26 37.03 -28.67
C PHE A 6 8.35 36.30 -27.66
N ALA A 7 7.15 35.92 -28.09
CA ALA A 7 6.37 34.91 -27.39
C ALA A 7 7.06 33.56 -27.60
N ALA A 8 7.93 33.17 -26.66
CA ALA A 8 8.41 31.81 -26.58
C ALA A 8 7.19 30.91 -26.33
N VAL A 9 6.72 30.23 -27.38
CA VAL A 9 5.80 29.11 -27.26
C VAL A 9 6.61 27.98 -26.63
N LEU A 10 6.71 28.00 -25.29
CA LEU A 10 7.05 26.79 -24.55
C LEU A 10 5.92 25.80 -24.87
N ALA A 11 6.23 24.81 -25.70
CA ALA A 11 5.42 23.62 -25.83
C ALA A 11 5.39 22.99 -24.43
N ALA A 12 4.38 23.35 -23.64
CA ALA A 12 4.03 22.62 -22.45
C ALA A 12 3.74 21.20 -22.93
N THR A 13 4.68 20.29 -22.75
CA THR A 13 4.37 18.88 -22.79
C THR A 13 3.31 18.71 -21.73
N VAL A 14 2.06 18.61 -22.15
CA VAL A 14 0.94 18.27 -21.29
C VAL A 14 1.23 16.84 -20.86
N GLN A 15 2.07 16.70 -19.85
CA GLN A 15 2.26 15.43 -19.17
C GLN A 15 0.87 15.10 -18.66
N ALA A 16 0.24 14.09 -19.23
CA ALA A 16 -1.07 13.68 -18.77
C ALA A 16 -0.92 13.25 -17.29
N GLN A 17 -1.81 13.78 -16.45
CA GLN A 17 -1.75 13.67 -15.00
C GLN A 17 -3.03 13.00 -14.52
N ILE A 18 -2.96 12.30 -13.38
CA ILE A 18 -4.19 11.98 -12.66
C ILE A 18 -4.93 13.30 -12.33
N SER A 19 -6.24 13.24 -12.12
CA SER A 19 -7.02 14.44 -11.81
C SER A 19 -6.50 15.14 -10.55
N ALA A 20 -6.76 16.45 -10.41
CA ALA A 20 -6.37 17.20 -9.21
C ALA A 20 -6.94 16.57 -7.92
N THR A 21 -8.17 16.04 -7.99
CA THR A 21 -8.79 15.26 -6.92
C THR A 21 -8.02 13.97 -6.64
N GLY A 22 -7.60 13.24 -7.67
CA GLY A 22 -6.76 12.05 -7.52
C GLY A 22 -5.42 12.35 -6.84
N CYS A 23 -4.76 13.45 -7.21
CA CYS A 23 -3.53 13.90 -6.53
C CYS A 23 -3.78 14.30 -5.07
N SER A 24 -4.91 14.94 -4.77
CA SER A 24 -5.31 15.28 -3.41
C SER A 24 -5.56 14.03 -2.56
N ASN A 25 -6.27 13.04 -3.13
CA ASN A 25 -6.52 11.76 -2.48
C ASN A 25 -5.22 10.99 -2.23
N LEU A 26 -4.32 10.94 -3.21
CA LEU A 26 -3.01 10.32 -3.07
C LEU A 26 -2.17 11.02 -2.00
N ARG A 27 -2.19 12.36 -1.94
CA ARG A 27 -1.54 13.11 -0.87
C ARG A 27 -2.11 12.74 0.50
N SER A 28 -3.44 12.65 0.61
CA SER A 28 -4.15 12.28 1.83
C SER A 28 -3.72 10.92 2.39
N VAL A 29 -3.49 9.93 1.51
CA VAL A 29 -2.92 8.62 1.89
C VAL A 29 -1.58 8.81 2.62
N PHE A 30 -0.62 9.52 2.02
CA PHE A 30 0.71 9.68 2.63
C PHE A 30 0.66 10.52 3.91
N THR A 31 -0.16 11.57 3.95
CA THR A 31 -0.33 12.35 5.18
C THR A 31 -0.95 11.53 6.30
N SER A 32 -1.80 10.54 5.99
CA SER A 32 -2.37 9.63 7.00
C SER A 32 -1.28 8.79 7.66
N PHE A 33 -0.29 8.35 6.89
CA PHE A 33 0.91 7.66 7.41
C PHE A 33 1.91 8.60 8.10
N GLY A 34 1.57 9.88 8.29
CA GLY A 34 2.42 10.84 8.99
C GLY A 34 3.55 11.42 8.14
N PHE A 35 3.59 11.16 6.83
CA PHE A 35 4.57 11.80 5.96
C PHE A 35 4.29 13.29 5.81
N THR A 36 5.34 14.10 5.82
CA THR A 36 5.24 15.51 5.45
C THR A 36 5.17 15.63 3.93
N THR A 37 4.23 16.43 3.44
CA THR A 37 4.08 16.73 2.01
C THR A 37 4.21 18.21 1.75
N ALA A 38 4.77 18.58 0.60
CA ALA A 38 4.93 19.96 0.18
C ALA A 38 4.63 20.11 -1.31
N ASP A 39 3.97 21.19 -1.70
CA ASP A 39 3.74 21.49 -3.11
C ASP A 39 5.08 21.70 -3.83
N THR A 40 5.20 21.17 -5.04
CA THR A 40 6.40 21.30 -5.86
C THR A 40 6.06 21.72 -7.27
N ALA A 41 6.84 22.64 -7.84
CA ALA A 41 6.73 23.01 -9.25
C ALA A 41 7.26 21.91 -10.19
N ALA A 42 8.03 20.95 -9.67
CA ALA A 42 8.57 19.81 -10.40
C ALA A 42 7.82 18.52 -10.03
N VAL A 43 7.70 17.61 -11.01
CA VAL A 43 7.17 16.26 -10.79
C VAL A 43 8.13 15.50 -9.86
N ASN A 44 7.61 15.03 -8.73
CA ASN A 44 8.41 14.28 -7.78
C ASN A 44 8.75 12.88 -8.34
N ALA A 45 10.03 12.49 -8.25
CA ALA A 45 10.52 11.18 -8.64
C ALA A 45 9.87 10.02 -7.87
N ALA A 46 9.29 10.27 -6.69
CA ALA A 46 8.53 9.27 -5.93
C ALA A 46 7.17 8.90 -6.57
N PHE A 47 6.72 9.66 -7.57
CA PHE A 47 5.44 9.49 -8.25
C PHE A 47 5.63 9.29 -9.75
N THR A 48 6.14 8.12 -10.11
CA THR A 48 6.43 7.78 -11.50
C THR A 48 5.15 7.81 -12.33
N GLY A 49 5.07 8.77 -13.26
CA GLY A 49 3.98 8.89 -14.22
C GLY A 49 2.66 9.43 -13.65
N CYS A 50 2.60 9.93 -12.41
CA CYS A 50 1.33 10.42 -11.86
C CYS A 50 1.02 11.88 -12.21
N GLY A 51 2.05 12.68 -12.50
CA GLY A 51 1.90 14.11 -12.77
C GLY A 51 1.47 14.95 -11.55
N CYS A 52 1.53 14.41 -10.34
CA CYS A 52 1.18 15.17 -9.15
C CYS A 52 2.28 16.14 -8.72
N SER A 53 1.89 17.40 -8.51
CA SER A 53 2.76 18.51 -8.11
C SER A 53 2.97 18.58 -6.59
N PHE A 54 3.36 17.47 -5.97
CA PHE A 54 3.78 17.47 -4.57
C PHE A 54 4.93 16.51 -4.30
N SER A 55 5.67 16.80 -3.24
CA SER A 55 6.72 15.95 -2.72
C SER A 55 6.29 15.24 -1.44
N VAL A 56 6.86 14.07 -1.19
CA VAL A 56 6.77 13.37 0.10
C VAL A 56 8.17 13.32 0.69
N THR A 57 8.31 13.84 1.90
CA THR A 57 9.58 13.77 2.63
C THR A 57 9.59 12.52 3.48
N ALA A 58 10.50 11.60 3.18
CA ALA A 58 10.75 10.42 3.98
C ALA A 58 12.04 10.58 4.78
N THR A 59 12.04 10.15 6.05
CA THR A 59 13.20 10.24 6.94
C THR A 59 13.65 8.84 7.37
N GLY A 60 14.96 8.65 7.54
CA GLY A 60 15.53 7.37 7.94
C GLY A 60 15.25 6.25 6.94
N SER A 61 14.66 5.14 7.42
CA SER A 61 14.26 3.99 6.59
C SER A 61 12.85 4.08 6.01
N ALA A 62 12.14 5.19 6.27
CA ALA A 62 10.79 5.37 5.75
C ALA A 62 10.81 5.49 4.23
N SER A 63 9.79 4.95 3.57
CA SER A 63 9.60 5.15 2.14
C SER A 63 8.12 5.21 1.80
N ALA A 64 7.80 6.07 0.85
CA ALA A 64 6.47 6.25 0.28
C ALA A 64 6.62 6.41 -1.23
N GLY A 65 5.75 5.76 -1.99
CA GLY A 65 5.80 5.81 -3.45
C GLY A 65 4.46 5.42 -4.06
N ALA A 66 4.24 5.89 -5.28
CA ALA A 66 3.12 5.46 -6.09
C ALA A 66 3.51 5.41 -7.57
N THR A 67 2.86 4.51 -8.31
CA THR A 67 2.93 4.47 -9.78
C THR A 67 1.55 4.69 -10.35
N CYS A 68 1.48 5.37 -11.49
CA CYS A 68 0.22 5.60 -12.18
C CYS A 68 0.13 4.79 -13.47
N TYR A 69 -1.09 4.35 -13.75
CA TYR A 69 -1.45 3.66 -14.97
C TYR A 69 -1.85 4.69 -16.02
N GLN A 70 -1.16 4.65 -17.15
CA GLN A 70 -1.59 5.32 -18.37
C GLN A 70 -2.45 4.35 -19.19
N PRO A 71 -3.77 4.57 -19.28
CA PRO A 71 -4.59 3.78 -20.17
C PRO A 71 -4.21 4.02 -21.63
N THR A 72 -4.27 2.96 -22.44
CA THR A 72 -4.10 3.03 -23.90
C THR A 72 -5.29 3.72 -24.57
N ASP A 73 -6.47 3.65 -23.94
CA ASP A 73 -7.68 4.32 -24.39
C ASP A 73 -7.72 5.74 -23.78
N PRO A 74 -7.70 6.80 -24.61
CA PRO A 74 -7.72 8.19 -24.12
C PRO A 74 -9.03 8.59 -23.43
N THR A 75 -10.09 7.79 -23.53
CA THR A 75 -11.36 8.03 -22.83
C THR A 75 -11.32 7.58 -21.37
N VAL A 76 -10.35 6.75 -21.00
CA VAL A 76 -10.15 6.30 -19.63
C VAL A 76 -9.23 7.30 -18.92
N PRO A 77 -9.63 7.82 -17.74
CA PRO A 77 -8.77 8.74 -17.00
C PRO A 77 -7.54 8.00 -16.45
N TRP A 78 -6.44 8.73 -16.32
CA TRP A 78 -5.27 8.26 -15.59
C TRP A 78 -5.64 7.98 -14.14
N SER A 79 -5.04 6.95 -13.57
CA SER A 79 -5.35 6.51 -12.22
C SER A 79 -4.12 5.90 -11.55
N VAL A 80 -4.07 5.92 -10.22
CA VAL A 80 -2.98 5.31 -9.46
C VAL A 80 -3.08 3.79 -9.59
N GLN A 81 -1.99 3.15 -9.97
CA GLN A 81 -1.88 1.71 -10.16
C GLN A 81 -1.34 1.01 -8.91
N SER A 82 -0.36 1.62 -8.25
CA SER A 82 0.24 1.04 -7.05
C SER A 82 0.56 2.11 -6.02
N ILE A 83 0.43 1.74 -4.75
CA ILE A 83 0.87 2.54 -3.61
C ILE A 83 1.75 1.65 -2.73
N SER A 84 2.91 2.17 -2.35
CA SER A 84 3.84 1.52 -1.44
C SER A 84 4.19 2.44 -0.29
N VAL A 85 4.00 1.96 0.93
CA VAL A 85 4.43 2.60 2.18
C VAL A 85 5.18 1.57 3.02
N SER A 86 6.36 1.96 3.49
CA SER A 86 7.21 1.12 4.35
C SER A 86 7.83 1.95 5.45
N ALA A 87 7.84 1.43 6.67
CA ALA A 87 8.38 2.09 7.86
C ALA A 87 7.94 3.56 8.00
N PRO A 88 6.63 3.88 7.87
CA PRO A 88 6.16 5.26 7.93
C PRO A 88 6.34 5.87 9.32
N PRO A 89 6.33 7.22 9.44
CA PRO A 89 6.34 7.91 10.73
C PRO A 89 5.20 7.49 11.67
N THR A 90 4.03 7.17 11.11
CA THR A 90 2.85 6.75 11.87
C THR A 90 2.35 5.39 11.38
N THR A 91 2.22 4.45 12.33
CA THR A 91 1.54 3.17 12.11
C THR A 91 0.03 3.37 12.17
N LEU A 92 -0.70 2.88 11.17
CA LEU A 92 -2.16 3.00 11.11
C LEU A 92 -2.88 1.80 11.72
N SER A 93 -4.02 2.05 12.36
CA SER A 93 -4.96 1.02 12.85
C SER A 93 -6.26 0.93 12.04
N SER A 94 -6.44 1.83 11.07
CA SER A 94 -7.53 1.88 10.10
C SER A 94 -7.01 2.37 8.76
N PHE A 95 -7.56 1.91 7.64
CA PHE A 95 -7.16 2.43 6.34
C PHE A 95 -7.57 3.90 6.19
N PRO A 96 -6.79 4.71 5.44
CA PRO A 96 -7.21 6.05 5.04
C PRO A 96 -8.60 6.00 4.36
N PRO A 97 -9.58 6.83 4.75
CA PRO A 97 -10.94 6.78 4.18
C PRO A 97 -11.00 6.98 2.66
N VAL A 98 -9.99 7.62 2.08
CA VAL A 98 -9.84 7.81 0.62
C VAL A 98 -9.49 6.51 -0.11
N LEU A 99 -8.98 5.49 0.59
CA LEU A 99 -8.73 4.16 0.03
C LEU A 99 -9.91 3.21 0.19
N LEU A 100 -10.93 3.59 0.97
CA LEU A 100 -12.12 2.77 1.16
C LEU A 100 -13.12 3.06 0.03
N SER A 101 -13.61 2.00 -0.59
CA SER A 101 -14.54 1.98 -1.71
C SER A 101 -15.93 2.43 -1.28
N THR A 102 -16.09 3.73 -1.06
CA THR A 102 -17.40 4.36 -1.05
C THR A 102 -17.68 4.94 -2.45
N PRO A 103 -18.96 5.11 -2.85
CA PRO A 103 -19.33 5.65 -4.16
C PRO A 103 -18.70 7.02 -4.50
N SER A 104 -18.16 7.75 -3.51
CA SER A 104 -17.58 9.09 -3.66
C SER A 104 -16.04 9.16 -3.56
N ASN A 105 -15.36 8.13 -3.05
CA ASN A 105 -13.97 8.25 -2.60
C ASN A 105 -12.92 7.66 -3.56
N ALA A 106 -13.33 6.96 -4.62
CA ALA A 106 -12.41 6.24 -5.50
C ALA A 106 -11.71 7.08 -6.59
N VAL A 107 -11.91 8.41 -6.59
CA VAL A 107 -11.33 9.28 -7.64
C VAL A 107 -9.81 9.21 -7.61
N GLY A 108 -9.21 8.76 -8.70
CA GLY A 108 -7.76 8.54 -8.83
C GLY A 108 -7.28 7.15 -8.38
N PHE A 109 -8.17 6.26 -7.89
CA PHE A 109 -7.84 4.88 -7.50
C PHE A 109 -8.65 3.82 -8.28
N GLU A 110 -9.32 4.23 -9.35
CA GLU A 110 -10.16 3.38 -10.21
C GLU A 110 -9.40 2.18 -10.80
N TRP A 111 -8.08 2.29 -10.94
CA TRP A 111 -7.18 1.25 -11.44
C TRP A 111 -6.13 0.80 -10.42
N LEU A 112 -6.39 1.00 -9.13
CA LEU A 112 -5.47 0.55 -8.09
C LEU A 112 -5.40 -0.99 -8.08
N GLN A 113 -4.22 -1.52 -8.38
CA GLN A 113 -3.95 -2.96 -8.50
C GLN A 113 -3.10 -3.50 -7.35
N ARG A 114 -2.22 -2.66 -6.79
CA ARG A 114 -1.24 -3.12 -5.80
C ARG A 114 -1.18 -2.17 -4.61
N LEU A 115 -1.31 -2.75 -3.42
CA LEU A 115 -1.06 -2.06 -2.16
C LEU A 115 0.09 -2.76 -1.45
N SER A 116 1.03 -1.97 -0.93
CA SER A 116 2.11 -2.48 -0.08
C SER A 116 2.22 -1.58 1.14
N PHE A 117 1.92 -2.14 2.32
CA PHE A 117 2.02 -1.50 3.61
C PHE A 117 2.88 -2.37 4.52
N THR A 118 4.19 -2.13 4.53
CA THR A 118 5.17 -3.03 5.15
C THR A 118 5.94 -2.36 6.29
N ASN A 119 6.63 -3.17 7.10
CA ASN A 119 7.56 -2.71 8.13
C ASN A 119 6.90 -1.75 9.14
N ASN A 120 5.93 -2.22 9.91
CA ASN A 120 5.13 -1.45 10.87
C ASN A 120 4.32 -0.29 10.25
N ALA A 121 3.90 -0.42 8.99
CA ALA A 121 2.98 0.54 8.38
C ALA A 121 1.57 0.44 8.98
N ILE A 122 1.13 -0.77 9.33
CA ILE A 122 -0.23 -1.04 9.77
C ILE A 122 -0.25 -1.98 11.00
N SER A 123 -1.34 -1.92 11.77
CA SER A 123 -1.47 -2.66 13.04
C SER A 123 -2.92 -2.89 13.44
N GLY A 124 -3.13 -3.72 14.47
CA GLY A 124 -4.43 -3.96 15.07
C GLY A 124 -5.43 -4.59 14.10
N ASN A 125 -6.69 -4.20 14.22
CA ASN A 125 -7.82 -4.78 13.49
C ASN A 125 -8.05 -4.17 12.09
N ILE A 126 -7.05 -3.52 11.51
CA ILE A 126 -7.18 -2.85 10.20
C ILE A 126 -7.66 -3.78 9.08
N LEU A 127 -7.33 -5.08 9.15
CA LEU A 127 -7.75 -6.09 8.17
C LEU A 127 -9.27 -6.34 8.16
N LEU A 128 -10.01 -5.88 9.18
CA LEU A 128 -11.48 -5.90 9.16
C LEU A 128 -12.07 -5.04 8.03
N GLN A 129 -11.34 -4.01 7.61
CA GLN A 129 -11.75 -3.08 6.55
C GLN A 129 -11.25 -3.51 5.17
N ALA A 130 -10.55 -4.65 5.06
CA ALA A 130 -9.90 -5.04 3.82
C ALA A 130 -10.88 -5.37 2.69
N GLU A 131 -12.12 -5.78 3.02
CA GLU A 131 -13.20 -5.98 2.04
C GLU A 131 -13.70 -4.65 1.43
N GLU A 132 -13.42 -3.52 2.08
CA GLU A 132 -13.79 -2.20 1.61
C GLU A 132 -12.72 -1.60 0.67
N LEU A 133 -11.54 -2.21 0.51
CA LEU A 133 -10.51 -1.69 -0.40
C LEU A 133 -10.94 -1.77 -1.88
N PRO A 134 -10.29 -1.04 -2.81
CA PRO A 134 -10.73 -0.95 -4.20
C PRO A 134 -10.80 -2.34 -4.84
N THR A 135 -11.89 -2.59 -5.58
CA THR A 135 -12.23 -3.91 -6.13
C THR A 135 -11.23 -4.45 -7.14
N ARG A 136 -10.34 -3.60 -7.67
CA ARG A 136 -9.26 -4.00 -8.59
C ARG A 136 -7.93 -4.31 -7.90
N THR A 137 -7.86 -4.14 -6.57
CA THR A 137 -6.63 -4.40 -5.81
C THR A 137 -6.35 -5.90 -5.76
N SER A 138 -5.50 -6.38 -6.66
CA SER A 138 -5.24 -7.81 -6.84
C SER A 138 -4.04 -8.31 -6.03
N ALA A 139 -3.13 -7.42 -5.63
CA ALA A 139 -1.99 -7.77 -4.79
C ALA A 139 -1.93 -6.88 -3.54
N PHE A 140 -1.78 -7.51 -2.37
CA PHE A 140 -1.64 -6.81 -1.11
C PHE A 140 -0.46 -7.34 -0.30
N ASP A 141 0.53 -6.49 -0.09
CA ASP A 141 1.71 -6.83 0.70
C ASP A 141 1.65 -6.15 2.07
N ILE A 142 1.57 -6.95 3.12
CA ILE A 142 1.49 -6.54 4.51
C ILE A 142 2.66 -7.08 5.33
N SER A 143 3.78 -7.38 4.68
CA SER A 143 4.97 -7.95 5.33
C SER A 143 5.55 -7.09 6.46
N ASN A 144 6.05 -7.74 7.50
CA ASN A 144 6.71 -7.17 8.67
C ASN A 144 5.82 -6.18 9.46
N ASN A 145 4.59 -6.57 9.76
CA ASN A 145 3.67 -5.83 10.64
C ASN A 145 3.26 -6.72 11.85
N PRO A 146 4.17 -6.93 12.84
CA PRO A 146 4.00 -7.91 13.92
C PRO A 146 2.78 -7.69 14.82
N ASN A 147 2.22 -6.48 14.83
CA ASN A 147 1.07 -6.10 15.65
C ASN A 147 -0.27 -6.20 14.90
N LEU A 148 -0.32 -6.82 13.72
CA LEU A 148 -1.57 -7.05 13.00
C LEU A 148 -2.40 -8.15 13.68
N ALA A 149 -3.70 -7.89 13.80
CA ALA A 149 -4.68 -8.90 14.15
C ALA A 149 -4.91 -9.86 12.96
N GLN A 150 -5.49 -11.02 13.25
CA GLN A 150 -5.83 -12.02 12.23
C GLN A 150 -6.80 -11.45 11.20
N TRP A 151 -6.78 -12.04 10.00
CA TRP A 151 -7.85 -11.82 9.03
C TRP A 151 -9.21 -12.20 9.62
N PRO A 152 -10.27 -11.41 9.37
CA PRO A 152 -11.61 -11.80 9.77
C PRO A 152 -12.02 -13.10 9.09
N ALA A 153 -12.52 -14.06 9.87
CA ALA A 153 -13.17 -15.25 9.31
C ALA A 153 -14.53 -14.90 8.71
N LEU A 154 -15.23 -13.93 9.30
CA LEU A 154 -16.54 -13.44 8.87
C LEU A 154 -16.54 -11.91 8.90
N ASN A 155 -17.27 -11.30 7.98
CA ASN A 155 -17.54 -9.87 7.98
C ASN A 155 -18.70 -9.51 8.93
N SER A 156 -19.09 -8.22 8.91
CA SER A 156 -20.17 -7.69 9.75
C SER A 156 -21.53 -8.36 9.53
N GLN A 157 -21.75 -9.00 8.37
CA GLN A 157 -22.97 -9.72 8.00
C GLN A 157 -22.92 -11.21 8.35
N GLY A 158 -21.81 -11.68 8.94
CA GLY A 158 -21.62 -13.09 9.26
C GLY A 158 -21.31 -13.96 8.05
N THR A 159 -20.86 -13.39 6.93
CA THR A 159 -20.42 -14.11 5.74
C THR A 159 -18.91 -14.04 5.58
N VAL A 160 -18.32 -14.97 4.81
CA VAL A 160 -16.90 -14.87 4.44
C VAL A 160 -16.66 -13.52 3.73
N PRO A 161 -15.64 -12.74 4.14
CA PRO A 161 -15.32 -11.48 3.48
C PRO A 161 -15.06 -11.67 1.99
N ASN A 162 -15.52 -10.74 1.16
CA ASN A 162 -15.27 -10.76 -0.28
C ASN A 162 -14.08 -9.86 -0.61
N LEU A 163 -12.87 -10.39 -0.44
CA LEU A 163 -11.63 -9.67 -0.71
C LEU A 163 -11.35 -9.65 -2.22
N SER A 164 -10.86 -8.52 -2.73
CA SER A 164 -10.47 -8.37 -4.14
C SER A 164 -9.09 -8.95 -4.48
N PHE A 165 -8.32 -9.35 -3.46
CA PHE A 165 -6.96 -9.82 -3.63
C PHE A 165 -6.90 -11.19 -4.29
N THR A 166 -5.92 -11.37 -5.16
CA THR A 166 -5.49 -12.68 -5.68
C THR A 166 -4.21 -13.15 -5.00
N THR A 167 -3.38 -12.22 -4.53
CA THR A 167 -2.13 -12.49 -3.85
C THR A 167 -1.99 -11.63 -2.60
N ILE A 168 -1.65 -12.26 -1.47
CA ILE A 168 -1.35 -11.59 -0.21
C ILE A 168 0.06 -11.97 0.26
N THR A 169 0.92 -11.00 0.47
CA THR A 169 2.28 -11.22 0.99
C THR A 169 2.34 -10.83 2.47
N MET A 170 2.83 -11.72 3.32
CA MET A 170 2.86 -11.61 4.79
C MET A 170 4.21 -12.08 5.34
N ASN A 171 5.31 -11.75 4.64
CA ASN A 171 6.64 -12.17 5.08
C ASN A 171 6.98 -11.51 6.43
N GLY A 172 7.53 -12.27 7.37
CA GLY A 172 7.85 -11.76 8.71
C GLY A 172 6.65 -11.66 9.67
N ASP A 173 5.45 -12.03 9.23
CA ASP A 173 4.22 -12.02 10.04
C ASP A 173 3.72 -13.43 10.37
N SER A 174 4.57 -14.20 11.05
CA SER A 174 4.30 -15.61 11.36
C SER A 174 3.05 -15.85 12.20
N GLN A 175 2.56 -14.81 12.89
CA GLN A 175 1.32 -14.88 13.64
C GLN A 175 0.08 -14.98 12.75
N LEU A 176 0.11 -14.46 11.52
CA LEU A 176 -1.07 -14.36 10.66
C LEU A 176 -1.43 -15.69 10.00
N CYS A 177 -2.73 -15.91 9.84
CA CYS A 177 -3.28 -16.96 8.97
C CYS A 177 -3.60 -16.41 7.57
N CYS A 178 -3.70 -17.30 6.58
CA CYS A 178 -4.16 -16.96 5.23
C CYS A 178 -5.70 -16.95 5.16
N PRO A 179 -6.36 -15.89 4.63
CA PRO A 179 -7.81 -15.82 4.58
C PRO A 179 -8.42 -16.93 3.72
N VAL A 180 -9.58 -17.44 4.15
CA VAL A 180 -10.26 -18.58 3.51
C VAL A 180 -11.22 -18.08 2.45
N GLN A 181 -10.68 -17.74 1.28
CA GLN A 181 -11.45 -17.38 0.10
C GLN A 181 -10.82 -18.02 -1.14
N ALA A 182 -11.65 -18.55 -2.04
CA ALA A 182 -11.20 -19.15 -3.28
C ALA A 182 -10.46 -18.12 -4.16
N GLY A 183 -9.33 -18.53 -4.74
CA GLY A 183 -8.53 -17.69 -5.63
C GLY A 183 -7.49 -16.80 -4.94
N ILE A 184 -7.42 -16.78 -3.60
CA ILE A 184 -6.37 -16.09 -2.86
C ILE A 184 -5.16 -17.00 -2.65
N SER A 185 -3.98 -16.51 -3.01
CA SER A 185 -2.69 -17.14 -2.70
C SER A 185 -1.93 -16.30 -1.67
N CYS A 186 -1.43 -16.95 -0.61
CA CYS A 186 -0.62 -16.29 0.41
C CYS A 186 0.87 -16.61 0.26
N VAL A 187 1.71 -15.62 0.59
CA VAL A 187 3.17 -15.76 0.64
C VAL A 187 3.66 -15.42 2.05
N PRO A 188 4.38 -16.32 2.75
CA PRO A 188 4.74 -17.67 2.32
C PRO A 188 3.52 -18.59 2.25
N SER A 189 3.56 -19.56 1.32
CA SER A 189 2.46 -20.51 1.08
C SER A 189 2.24 -21.52 2.22
N THR A 190 3.11 -21.51 3.23
CA THR A 190 3.06 -22.40 4.39
C THR A 190 2.21 -21.86 5.54
N LEU A 191 1.62 -20.66 5.41
CA LEU A 191 0.76 -20.09 6.44
C LEU A 191 -0.53 -20.92 6.58
N PRO A 192 -1.00 -21.18 7.81
CA PRO A 192 -2.24 -21.90 8.02
C PRO A 192 -3.43 -21.08 7.52
N ALA A 193 -4.47 -21.76 7.02
CA ALA A 193 -5.73 -21.12 6.69
C ALA A 193 -6.44 -20.59 7.95
N CYS A 194 -7.09 -19.43 7.86
CA CYS A 194 -7.85 -18.87 8.98
C CYS A 194 -9.07 -19.72 9.32
N SER A 195 -9.13 -20.31 10.52
CA SER A 195 -10.28 -21.11 10.89
C SER A 195 -11.51 -20.25 11.19
N ALA A 196 -12.65 -20.59 10.56
CA ALA A 196 -13.95 -20.04 10.94
C ALA A 196 -14.48 -20.63 12.27
N SER A 197 -13.89 -21.72 12.76
CA SER A 197 -14.23 -22.30 14.07
C SER A 197 -13.34 -21.69 15.15
N GLY A 198 -13.85 -20.70 15.89
CA GLY A 198 -13.30 -20.37 17.20
C GLY A 198 -13.32 -18.93 17.70
N ALA A 199 -13.66 -17.92 16.91
CA ALA A 199 -13.73 -16.56 17.43
C ALA A 199 -14.82 -15.74 16.75
N LYS A 200 -16.06 -15.85 17.27
CA LYS A 200 -16.88 -14.65 17.37
C LYS A 200 -16.13 -13.72 18.30
N ILE A 201 -15.22 -12.89 17.78
CA ILE A 201 -14.75 -11.73 18.52
C ILE A 201 -16.01 -10.91 18.72
N ALA A 202 -16.54 -10.93 19.94
CA ALA A 202 -17.62 -10.06 20.32
C ALA A 202 -17.15 -8.64 20.03
N SER A 203 -17.69 -8.03 18.98
CA SER A 203 -17.56 -6.61 18.72
C SER A 203 -18.15 -5.88 19.92
N THR A 204 -17.32 -5.55 20.91
CA THR A 204 -17.66 -4.59 21.96
C THR A 204 -17.53 -3.19 21.39
N THR A 205 -18.35 -2.89 20.39
CA THR A 205 -18.79 -1.52 20.14
C THR A 205 -19.96 -1.27 21.06
N GLY A 206 -19.70 -0.56 22.16
CA GLY A 206 -20.76 0.08 22.91
C GLY A 206 -21.54 1.02 21.99
N ILE A 207 -22.86 0.96 22.07
CA ILE A 207 -23.84 2.06 22.20
C ILE A 207 -25.22 1.48 21.87
N ALA A 208 -25.97 1.15 22.92
CA ALA A 208 -27.39 1.45 23.02
C ALA A 208 -27.71 1.50 24.52
N ALA A 209 -27.71 2.72 25.06
CA ALA A 209 -28.34 2.97 26.35
C ALA A 209 -29.78 2.42 26.30
N PRO A 210 -30.25 1.61 27.26
CA PRO A 210 -31.66 1.29 27.34
C PRO A 210 -32.39 2.60 27.61
N ARG A 211 -33.05 3.12 26.57
CA ARG A 211 -33.94 4.27 26.66
C ARG A 211 -35.12 3.85 27.54
N ALA A 212 -35.00 4.12 28.84
CA ALA A 212 -36.13 4.09 29.75
C ALA A 212 -37.16 5.11 29.27
N THR A 213 -38.31 4.63 28.83
CA THR A 213 -39.54 5.43 28.81
C THR A 213 -40.64 4.56 29.40
N ALA A 214 -41.01 4.86 30.65
CA ALA A 214 -42.23 4.40 31.29
C ALA A 214 -43.43 4.76 30.39
N THR A 215 -44.53 4.03 30.30
CA THR A 215 -45.47 3.60 31.34
C THR A 215 -46.47 2.66 30.64
N THR A 216 -46.92 1.55 31.22
CA THR A 216 -48.27 1.42 31.82
C THR A 216 -48.29 0.15 32.67
N ALA A 217 -48.90 0.30 33.85
CA ALA A 217 -48.88 -0.64 34.97
C ALA A 217 -49.61 -1.96 34.72
N GLY A 218 -49.03 -3.04 35.26
CA GLY A 218 -49.63 -4.36 35.45
C GLY A 218 -48.76 -5.17 36.40
N VAL A 219 -49.23 -5.32 37.63
CA VAL A 219 -48.59 -5.88 38.84
C VAL A 219 -48.13 -7.35 38.65
N VAL A 220 -46.86 -7.70 38.97
CA VAL A 220 -46.46 -8.94 39.71
C VAL A 220 -45.05 -8.79 40.36
N GLN A 221 -45.04 -8.73 41.69
CA GLN A 221 -44.15 -9.27 42.75
C GLN A 221 -42.67 -9.69 42.49
N PRO A 222 -41.72 -9.42 43.42
CA PRO A 222 -40.31 -9.82 43.32
C PRO A 222 -40.06 -11.25 43.82
N ALA A 223 -39.21 -12.02 43.14
CA ALA A 223 -38.75 -13.33 43.60
C ALA A 223 -37.21 -13.41 43.68
N GLN A 224 -36.78 -13.87 44.85
CA GLN A 224 -35.44 -14.17 45.34
C GLN A 224 -34.55 -15.01 44.41
N THR A 225 -33.24 -14.78 44.58
CA THR A 225 -32.10 -15.61 44.16
C THR A 225 -32.25 -17.09 44.51
N GLN A 226 -31.95 -17.97 43.55
CA GLN A 226 -31.66 -19.39 43.72
C GLN A 226 -30.32 -19.72 43.03
N PRO A 227 -29.38 -20.42 43.68
CA PRO A 227 -28.19 -20.99 43.05
C PRO A 227 -28.56 -22.30 42.35
N VAL A 228 -27.94 -22.60 41.20
CA VAL A 228 -28.07 -23.93 40.57
C VAL A 228 -26.70 -24.60 40.56
N ASP A 229 -26.71 -25.77 41.20
CA ASP A 229 -25.60 -26.65 41.51
C ASP A 229 -24.81 -27.13 40.29
N SER A 230 -23.48 -27.15 40.46
CA SER A 230 -22.58 -27.99 39.66
C SER A 230 -22.35 -29.28 40.42
N SER A 231 -22.95 -30.38 39.97
CA SER A 231 -22.69 -31.71 40.50
C SER A 231 -21.36 -32.26 39.97
N SER A 232 -20.41 -32.33 40.92
CA SER A 232 -19.43 -33.41 41.14
C SER A 232 -19.22 -34.47 40.04
N GLY A 233 -18.01 -34.47 39.48
CA GLY A 233 -17.29 -35.67 39.06
C GLY A 233 -15.86 -35.60 39.60
N ALA A 234 -15.55 -36.44 40.59
CA ALA A 234 -14.30 -36.38 41.35
C ALA A 234 -13.09 -36.90 40.57
N ALA A 235 -11.99 -36.16 40.59
CA ALA A 235 -10.63 -36.71 40.49
C ALA A 235 -9.62 -35.79 41.21
N THR A 236 -9.34 -36.15 42.46
CA THR A 236 -8.08 -36.04 43.22
C THR A 236 -7.03 -35.03 42.72
N SER A 237 -7.01 -33.84 43.32
CA SER A 237 -5.93 -32.86 43.14
C SER A 237 -4.74 -33.24 44.04
N THR A 238 -3.65 -33.67 43.41
CA THR A 238 -2.36 -33.94 44.07
C THR A 238 -1.52 -32.67 44.02
N VAL A 239 -0.97 -32.29 45.17
CA VAL A 239 -0.11 -31.13 45.40
C VAL A 239 1.04 -31.07 44.37
N GLY A 240 1.00 -30.06 43.50
CA GLY A 240 2.02 -29.80 42.49
C GLY A 240 3.20 -29.03 43.07
N VAL A 241 4.33 -29.72 43.16
CA VAL A 241 5.66 -29.21 43.52
C VAL A 241 6.19 -28.28 42.42
N TYR A 242 6.69 -27.11 42.82
CA TYR A 242 7.38 -26.17 41.94
C TYR A 242 8.77 -26.73 41.57
N VAL A 243 8.95 -27.18 40.32
CA VAL A 243 10.25 -27.60 39.78
C VAL A 243 10.80 -26.49 38.88
N LYS A 244 11.96 -25.97 39.25
CA LYS A 244 12.77 -24.99 38.51
C LYS A 244 13.17 -25.56 37.13
N PRO A 245 12.97 -24.83 36.02
CA PRO A 245 13.40 -25.31 34.71
C PRO A 245 14.92 -25.18 34.55
N THR A 246 15.56 -26.29 34.22
CA THR A 246 16.97 -26.36 33.85
C THR A 246 17.14 -25.87 32.42
N LEU A 247 17.96 -24.84 32.20
CA LEU A 247 18.39 -24.42 30.86
C LEU A 247 19.19 -25.54 30.19
N ILE A 248 18.75 -25.97 29.01
CA ILE A 248 19.56 -26.76 28.08
C ILE A 248 20.00 -25.81 26.95
N PRO A 249 21.31 -25.64 26.67
CA PRO A 249 21.75 -24.82 25.55
C PRO A 249 21.36 -25.47 24.23
N TYR A 250 20.61 -24.74 23.41
CA TYR A 250 20.25 -25.12 22.05
C TYR A 250 21.49 -24.96 21.15
N VAL A 251 22.01 -26.08 20.64
CA VAL A 251 23.04 -26.10 19.61
C VAL A 251 22.33 -26.45 18.30
N SER A 252 22.27 -25.52 17.36
CA SER A 252 21.64 -25.77 16.06
C SER A 252 22.53 -26.68 15.19
N PRO A 253 21.96 -27.66 14.47
CA PRO A 253 22.72 -28.49 13.54
C PRO A 253 23.07 -27.70 12.27
N ILE A 254 24.37 -27.52 12.05
CA ILE A 254 24.97 -27.01 10.81
C ILE A 254 24.83 -28.12 9.76
N ASN A 255 23.67 -28.24 9.11
CA ASN A 255 23.50 -29.01 7.87
C ASN A 255 22.12 -28.74 7.21
N ALA A 256 21.73 -27.47 7.08
CA ALA A 256 20.57 -27.09 6.30
C ALA A 256 20.98 -26.77 4.83
N PRO A 257 20.39 -27.42 3.82
CA PRO A 257 20.72 -27.25 2.40
C PRO A 257 20.47 -25.82 1.83
N GLY A 258 19.92 -24.90 2.63
CA GLY A 258 19.69 -23.51 2.23
C GLY A 258 20.95 -22.62 2.24
N THR A 259 22.00 -22.97 2.96
CA THR A 259 23.21 -22.13 3.08
C THR A 259 24.04 -22.09 1.79
N ILE A 260 24.06 -23.18 1.03
CA ILE A 260 24.72 -23.24 -0.28
C ILE A 260 23.99 -22.37 -1.31
N PHE A 261 22.65 -22.29 -1.22
CA PHE A 261 21.85 -21.49 -2.15
C PHE A 261 22.04 -19.97 -1.94
N VAL A 262 22.17 -19.53 -0.68
CA VAL A 262 22.45 -18.12 -0.35
C VAL A 262 23.85 -17.69 -0.82
N LEU A 263 24.86 -18.56 -0.69
CA LEU A 263 26.20 -18.28 -1.21
C LEU A 263 26.23 -18.21 -2.75
N PHE A 264 25.44 -19.03 -3.43
CA PHE A 264 25.35 -19.01 -4.89
C PHE A 264 24.65 -17.74 -5.42
N LEU A 265 23.58 -17.30 -4.75
CA LEU A 265 22.89 -16.03 -5.06
C LEU A 265 23.77 -14.81 -4.81
N ALA A 266 24.56 -14.82 -3.72
CA ALA A 266 25.53 -13.75 -3.46
C ALA A 266 26.60 -13.69 -4.56
N ALA A 267 27.14 -14.83 -4.99
CA ALA A 267 28.15 -14.89 -6.05
C ALA A 267 27.62 -14.36 -7.41
N LEU A 268 26.35 -14.60 -7.74
CA LEU A 268 25.72 -14.08 -8.97
C LEU A 268 25.53 -12.57 -8.93
N MET A 269 25.19 -11.98 -7.78
CA MET A 269 25.04 -10.53 -7.66
C MET A 269 26.38 -9.80 -7.78
N PHE A 270 27.45 -10.32 -7.19
CA PHE A 270 28.78 -9.72 -7.33
C PHE A 270 29.40 -9.94 -8.72
N GLY A 271 29.13 -11.08 -9.37
CA GLY A 271 29.61 -11.35 -10.73
C GLY A 271 28.90 -10.52 -11.81
N GLY A 272 27.58 -10.31 -11.70
CA GLY A 272 26.79 -9.57 -12.67
C GLY A 272 27.12 -8.07 -12.72
N GLY A 273 27.40 -7.46 -11.57
CA GLY A 273 27.74 -6.02 -11.50
C GLY A 273 29.05 -5.68 -12.20
N LEU A 274 30.05 -6.56 -12.12
CA LEU A 274 31.36 -6.36 -12.76
C LEU A 274 31.27 -6.41 -14.29
N LEU A 275 30.50 -7.34 -14.84
CA LEU A 275 30.31 -7.46 -16.29
C LEU A 275 29.54 -6.28 -16.87
N MET A 276 28.50 -5.79 -16.18
CA MET A 276 27.77 -4.59 -16.60
C MET A 276 28.65 -3.33 -16.55
N GLY A 277 29.49 -3.19 -15.51
CA GLY A 277 30.43 -2.07 -15.40
C GLY A 277 31.43 -2.01 -16.56
N VAL A 278 31.99 -3.16 -16.94
CA VAL A 278 32.92 -3.26 -18.09
C VAL A 278 32.21 -2.96 -19.41
N TYR A 279 30.96 -3.44 -19.58
CA TYR A 279 30.18 -3.15 -20.78
C TYR A 279 29.91 -1.65 -20.96
N PHE A 280 29.45 -0.95 -19.92
CA PHE A 280 29.22 0.50 -19.98
C PHE A 280 30.52 1.28 -20.24
N TYR A 281 31.64 0.83 -19.67
CA TYR A 281 32.94 1.47 -19.91
C TYR A 281 33.38 1.37 -21.38
N ILE A 282 33.22 0.20 -22.01
CA ILE A 282 33.58 -0.01 -23.42
C ILE A 282 32.68 0.82 -24.35
N VAL A 283 31.37 0.82 -24.11
CA VAL A 283 30.41 1.60 -24.91
C VAL A 283 30.74 3.09 -24.86
N ARG A 284 31.08 3.61 -23.68
CA ARG A 284 31.39 5.04 -23.51
C ARG A 284 32.69 5.46 -24.20
N ARG A 285 33.68 4.57 -24.28
CA ARG A 285 34.97 4.87 -24.92
C ARG A 285 34.91 4.87 -26.45
N ASN A 286 33.90 4.22 -27.03
CA ASN A 286 33.77 4.05 -28.49
C ASN A 286 32.80 5.05 -29.15
N GLN A 287 32.14 5.93 -28.39
CA GLN A 287 31.32 6.98 -28.97
C GLN A 287 32.21 8.10 -29.51
N LYS A 288 32.26 8.22 -30.85
CA LYS A 288 32.89 9.37 -31.52
C LYS A 288 32.05 10.63 -31.24
N PRO A 289 32.68 11.80 -31.01
CA PRO A 289 31.95 13.04 -30.80
C PRO A 289 31.09 13.35 -32.03
N VAL A 290 29.80 13.56 -31.80
CA VAL A 290 28.85 13.98 -32.83
C VAL A 290 29.20 15.43 -33.19
N GLN A 291 29.79 15.62 -34.37
CA GLN A 291 29.96 16.94 -34.97
C GLN A 291 28.59 17.37 -35.48
N LEU A 292 27.98 18.34 -34.80
CA LEU A 292 26.80 19.01 -35.33
C LEU A 292 27.30 19.92 -36.46
N LYS A 293 26.84 19.61 -37.68
CA LYS A 293 27.09 20.43 -38.85
C LYS A 293 26.04 21.53 -38.83
N ASP A 294 26.47 22.76 -38.57
CA ASP A 294 25.63 23.93 -38.79
C ASP A 294 25.46 24.06 -40.31
N ASP A 295 24.27 23.74 -40.80
CA ASP A 295 23.91 23.96 -42.20
C ASP A 295 23.54 25.45 -42.34
N ASP A 296 24.39 26.18 -43.05
CA ASP A 296 24.25 27.59 -43.39
C ASP A 296 22.94 27.82 -44.17
N VAL A 297 22.01 28.56 -43.55
CA VAL A 297 20.79 29.05 -44.22
C VAL A 297 21.15 30.33 -44.98
N GLU A 298 21.32 30.22 -46.29
CA GLU A 298 21.35 31.35 -47.22
C GLU A 298 20.00 32.08 -47.20
N LEU A 299 20.01 33.33 -46.72
CA LEU A 299 18.90 34.27 -46.84
C LEU A 299 18.99 34.96 -48.21
N GLU A 300 18.20 34.50 -49.18
CA GLU A 300 17.91 35.25 -50.40
C GLU A 300 17.13 36.53 -50.04
N ALA A 301 17.77 37.67 -50.31
CA ALA A 301 17.16 38.98 -50.22
C ALA A 301 16.39 39.27 -51.51
N ASP A 302 15.07 39.08 -51.49
CA ASP A 302 14.19 39.61 -52.53
C ASP A 302 13.63 40.96 -52.08
N ASN A 303 14.14 41.99 -52.73
CA ASN A 303 13.85 43.40 -52.50
C ASN A 303 13.00 43.87 -53.66
N ASP A 304 11.67 43.91 -53.50
CA ASP A 304 10.79 44.67 -54.38
C ASP A 304 9.73 45.41 -53.57
N GLY A 305 9.90 46.74 -53.55
CA GLY A 305 8.97 47.67 -52.93
C GLY A 305 7.65 47.76 -53.68
N PHE A 306 6.58 48.03 -52.93
CA PHE A 306 5.46 48.76 -53.49
C PHE A 306 4.87 49.71 -52.46
N ASN A 307 5.03 50.99 -52.80
CA ASN A 307 4.57 52.16 -52.09
C ASN A 307 3.18 52.49 -52.66
N THR A 308 2.10 52.48 -51.86
CA THR A 308 0.86 53.17 -52.27
C THR A 308 0.04 53.66 -51.08
N VAL A 309 0.25 54.94 -50.81
CA VAL A 309 -0.70 55.98 -50.38
C VAL A 309 -2.18 55.62 -50.61
N ARG A 310 -3.01 55.75 -49.57
CA ARG A 310 -4.23 56.59 -49.64
C ARG A 310 -4.77 56.94 -48.25
N ALA A 311 -5.28 58.17 -48.21
CA ALA A 311 -5.92 58.88 -47.12
C ALA A 311 -7.25 58.25 -46.67
#